data_AF-A0A345Y0R6-F1
#
_entry.id   AF-A0A345Y0R6-F1
#
_cell.length_a   1.000
_cell.length_b   1.000
_cell.length_c   1.000
_cell.angle_alpha   90.00
_cell.angle_beta   90.00
_cell.angle_gamma   90.00
#
_symmetry.space_group_name_H-M   'P 1'
#
loop_
_entity.id
_entity.type
_entity.pdbx_description
1 polymer ?
#
loop_
_entity_poly.entity_id
_entity_poly.type
_entity_poly.pdbx_seq_one_letter_code
_entity_poly.pdbx_strand_id
1 'polypeptide(L)' 'MLLAGGECADCREHAGERVIIAMPQGGSGPGGPSRKACLPCARVRARSVFAPDWLREDLAVIDAERAT' A
#
# COMPACT_ATOMS: atom_id res chain seq x y z
N MET A 1 -2.89 -1.39 7.14
CA MET A 1 -3.67 -2.45 6.48
C MET A 1 -2.78 -3.38 5.63
N LEU A 2 -2.19 -4.41 6.27
CA LEU A 2 -1.34 -5.40 5.63
C LEU A 2 -2.19 -6.48 4.93
N LEU A 3 -1.76 -6.93 3.76
CA LEU A 3 -2.46 -7.88 2.91
C LEU A 3 -1.55 -9.07 2.57
N ALA A 4 -2.18 -10.24 2.41
CA ALA A 4 -1.52 -11.44 1.92
C ALA A 4 -0.90 -11.23 0.53
N GLY A 5 0.05 -12.12 0.21
CA GLY A 5 0.95 -11.99 -0.93
C GLY A 5 0.30 -11.83 -2.30
N GLY A 6 1.14 -11.49 -3.27
CA GLY A 6 0.78 -11.33 -4.67
C GLY A 6 1.60 -10.24 -5.34
N GLU A 7 1.14 -9.80 -6.49
CA GLU A 7 1.89 -8.87 -7.34
C GLU A 7 1.85 -7.43 -6.84
N CYS A 8 3.02 -6.79 -6.85
CA CYS A 8 3.16 -5.37 -6.58
C CYS A 8 2.69 -4.55 -7.78
N ALA A 9 1.83 -3.55 -7.54
CA ALA A 9 1.35 -2.64 -8.58
C ALA A 9 2.45 -1.77 -9.21
N ASP A 10 3.57 -1.55 -8.51
CA ASP A 10 4.64 -0.64 -8.96
C ASP A 10 5.81 -1.41 -9.61
N CYS A 11 6.42 -2.37 -8.89
CA CYS A 11 7.56 -3.12 -9.41
C CYS A 11 7.20 -4.42 -10.13
N ARG A 12 5.92 -4.83 -10.14
CA ARG A 12 5.42 -6.08 -10.76
C ARG A 12 5.97 -7.38 -10.16
N GLU A 13 6.84 -7.30 -9.16
CA GLU A 13 7.34 -8.47 -8.42
C GLU A 13 6.26 -9.07 -7.52
N HIS A 14 6.33 -10.38 -7.30
CA HIS A 14 5.54 -11.07 -6.28
C HIS A 14 6.14 -10.88 -4.89
N ALA A 15 5.36 -10.33 -3.97
CA ALA A 15 5.74 -10.17 -2.57
C ALA A 15 4.89 -11.07 -1.68
N GLY A 16 5.48 -11.62 -0.62
CA GLY A 16 4.76 -12.39 0.40
C GLY A 16 3.71 -11.56 1.14
N GLU A 17 3.91 -10.23 1.18
CA GLU A 17 3.04 -9.27 1.86
C GLU A 17 2.96 -7.97 1.06
N ARG A 18 1.80 -7.32 1.10
CA ARG A 18 1.51 -6.06 0.40
C ARG A 18 0.67 -5.13 1.25
N VAL A 19 0.61 -3.86 0.89
CA VAL A 19 -0.27 -2.87 1.52
C VAL A 19 -1.05 -2.11 0.46
N ILE A 20 -2.22 -1.60 0.81
CA ILE A 20 -2.96 -0.68 -0.06
C ILE A 20 -2.18 0.62 -0.12
N ILE A 21 -1.96 1.16 -1.32
CA ILE A 21 -1.27 2.44 -1.54
C ILE A 21 -2.17 3.51 -2.16
N ALA A 22 -3.34 3.11 -2.67
CA ALA A 22 -4.38 4.01 -3.13
C ALA A 22 -5.74 3.31 -3.08
N MET A 23 -6.74 4.05 -2.62
CA MET A 23 -8.15 3.65 -2.70
C MET A 23 -8.81 4.43 -3.85
N PRO A 24 -9.73 3.82 -4.62
CA PRO A 24 -10.51 4.56 -5.60
C PRO A 24 -11.36 5.62 -4.88
N GLN A 25 -11.27 6.89 -5.32
CA GLN A 25 -12.21 7.93 -4.89
C GLN A 25 -13.46 7.84 -5.77
N GLY A 26 -14.57 7.37 -5.19
CA GLY A 26 -15.96 7.65 -5.56
C GLY A 26 -16.39 7.58 -7.03
N GLY A 27 -17.17 6.54 -7.37
CA GLY A 27 -18.08 6.52 -8.50
C GLY A 27 -18.88 5.22 -8.48
N SER A 28 -20.22 5.29 -8.49
CA SER A 28 -21.18 4.20 -8.27
C SER A 28 -21.20 3.06 -9.32
N GLY A 29 -20.10 2.82 -10.02
CA GLY A 29 -19.81 1.58 -10.75
C GLY A 29 -18.90 0.67 -9.89
N PRO A 30 -18.47 -0.52 -10.37
CA PRO A 30 -17.53 -1.34 -9.63
C PRO A 30 -16.25 -0.52 -9.41
N GLY A 31 -16.07 -0.01 -8.19
CA GLY A 31 -14.98 0.89 -7.82
C GLY A 31 -13.65 0.33 -8.33
N GLY A 32 -12.87 1.16 -9.02
CA GLY A 32 -11.60 0.73 -9.61
C GLY A 32 -10.73 0.02 -8.57
N PRO A 33 -9.93 -0.99 -8.96
CA PRO A 33 -9.25 -1.84 -8.00
C PRO A 33 -8.32 -1.01 -7.11
N SER A 34 -8.38 -1.24 -5.79
CA SER A 34 -7.41 -0.68 -4.85
C SER A 34 -6.01 -1.09 -5.27
N ARG A 35 -5.10 -0.11 -5.37
CA ARG A 35 -3.70 -0.40 -5.74
C ARG A 35 -2.98 -0.94 -4.52
N LYS A 36 -2.29 -2.07 -4.71
CA LYS A 36 -1.55 -2.79 -3.67
C LYS A 36 -0.08 -2.86 -4.05
N ALA A 37 0.82 -2.52 -3.14
CA ALA A 37 2.26 -2.56 -3.40
C ALA A 37 2.99 -3.35 -2.30
N CYS A 38 4.15 -3.90 -2.63
CA CYS A 38 5.06 -4.45 -1.64
C CYS A 38 5.55 -3.34 -0.70
N LEU A 39 6.00 -3.71 0.51
CA LEU A 39 6.44 -2.74 1.52
C LEU A 39 7.53 -1.76 1.02
N PRO A 40 8.57 -2.18 0.28
CA PRO A 40 9.56 -1.24 -0.26
C PRO A 40 8.94 -0.18 -1.18
N CYS A 41 8.11 -0.59 -2.14
CA CYS A 41 7.44 0.33 -3.07
C CYS A 41 6.43 1.23 -2.35
N ALA A 42 5.71 0.70 -1.36
CA ALA A 42 4.80 1.48 -0.54
C ALA A 42 5.54 2.58 0.25
N ARG A 43 6.72 2.30 0.79
CA ARG A 43 7.56 3.32 1.46
C ARG A 43 8.06 4.40 0.50
N VAL A 44 8.38 4.05 -0.75
CA VAL A 44 8.70 5.04 -1.79
C VAL A 44 7.47 5.89 -2.09
N ARG A 45 6.30 5.27 -2.26
CA ARG A 45 5.03 5.95 -2.53
C ARG A 45 4.67 6.92 -1.41
N ALA A 46 4.84 6.52 -0.15
CA ALA A 46 4.57 7.30 1.06
C ALA A 46 5.33 8.64 1.15
N ARG A 47 6.47 8.76 0.44
CA ARG A 47 7.25 10.00 0.34
C ARG A 47 6.70 11.00 -0.69
N SER A 48 5.74 10.59 -1.52
CA SER A 48 5.10 11.47 -2.51
C SER A 48 4.22 12.50 -1.82
N VAL A 49 4.18 13.73 -2.36
CA VAL A 49 3.25 14.79 -1.92
C VAL A 49 1.78 14.41 -2.13
N PHE A 50 1.51 13.45 -3.03
CA PHE A 50 0.17 12.93 -3.29
C PHE A 50 -0.11 11.64 -2.50
N ALA A 51 0.78 11.25 -1.60
CA ALA A 51 0.54 10.10 -0.74
C ALA A 51 -0.51 10.49 0.31
N PRO A 52 -1.56 9.67 0.48
CA PRO A 52 -2.51 9.91 1.56
C PRO A 52 -1.83 9.70 2.92
N ASP A 53 -2.23 10.48 3.92
CA ASP A 53 -1.57 10.46 5.23
C ASP A 53 -1.68 9.08 5.91
N TRP A 54 -2.82 8.40 5.74
CA TRP A 54 -3.04 7.05 6.29
C TRP A 54 -2.00 6.03 5.81
N LEU A 55 -1.39 6.21 4.64
CA LEU A 55 -0.36 5.29 4.14
C LEU A 55 0.92 5.37 4.98
N ARG A 56 1.28 6.57 5.43
CA ARG A 56 2.46 6.76 6.30
C ARG A 56 2.20 6.19 7.68
N GLU A 57 1.01 6.43 8.21
CA GLU A 57 0.58 5.92 9.52
C GLU A 57 0.55 4.38 9.53
N ASP A 58 -0.07 3.77 8.52
CA ASP A 58 -0.11 2.31 8.37
C ASP A 58 1.29 1.68 8.28
N LEU A 59 2.20 2.29 7.51
CA LEU A 59 3.58 1.81 7.40
C LEU A 59 4.34 1.94 8.72
N ALA A 60 4.12 3.03 9.47
CA ALA A 60 4.75 3.22 10.77
C ALA A 60 4.29 2.17 11.80
N VAL A 61 3.01 1.81 11.80
CA VAL A 61 2.49 0.71 12.65
C VAL A 61 3.15 -0.62 12.28
N ILE A 62 3.20 -0.95 11.00
CA ILE A 62 3.85 -2.19 10.51
C ILE A 62 5.33 -2.23 10.91
N ASP A 63 6.04 -1.12 10.76
CA ASP A 63 7.46 -1.02 11.10
C ASP A 63 7.67 -1.16 12.62
N ALA A 64 6.77 -0.62 13.46
CA ALA A 64 6.82 -0.77 14.91
C ALA A 64 6.56 -2.21 15.38
N GLU A 65 5.55 -2.87 14.80
CA GLU A 65 5.23 -4.28 15.11
C GLU A 65 6.38 -5.24 14.75
N ARG A 66 7.17 -4.92 13.71
CA ARG A 66 8.30 -5.74 13.26
C ARG A 66 9.62 -5.46 13.96
N ALA A 67 9.72 -4.32 14.65
CA ALA A 67 10.89 -3.98 15.46
C ALA A 67 10.87 -4.64 16.85
N THR A 68 9.76 -5.31 17.19
CA THR A 68 9.55 -6.05 18.44
C THR A 68 9.83 -7.54 18.22
#